data_AF-A0A1W1VMS7-F1
#
_entry.id   AF-A0A1W1VMS7-F1
#
_cell.length_a   1.000
_cell.length_b   1.000
_cell.length_c   1.000
_cell.angle_alpha   90.00
_cell.angle_beta   90.00
_cell.angle_gamma   90.00
#
_symmetry.space_group_name_H-M   'P 1'
#
loop_
_entity.id
_entity.type
_entity.pdbx_description
1 polymer ?
#
loop_
_entity_poly.entity_id
_entity_poly.type
_entity_poly.pdbx_seq_one_letter_code
_entity_poly.pdbx_strand_id
1 'polypeptide(L)'
;MLAAMPSLGWIALGLLAALGGAGVTVFGKLGLEGVNPTLATALRAVIMALVMLGVALGTGQLGPLLFGKAHLTGRAWLFITLAGLSGATSWLAYFAALRVGPTAGVAALDRLSLAFIFLFSALALREPHGWRGWLGAVVLLAGVYLMAADR
;
A
#
# COMPACT_ATOMS: atom_id res chain seq x y z
N MET A 1 -20.30 -8.30 -11.02
CA MET A 1 -21.25 -7.51 -10.20
C MET A 1 -20.50 -6.53 -9.28
N LEU A 2 -19.54 -5.76 -9.82
CA LEU A 2 -18.76 -4.72 -9.12
C LEU A 2 -18.66 -3.42 -9.95
N ALA A 3 -19.46 -3.29 -11.01
CA ALA A 3 -19.33 -2.22 -12.00
C ALA A 3 -20.09 -0.94 -11.65
N ALA A 4 -20.74 -0.85 -10.49
CA ALA A 4 -21.46 0.36 -10.08
C ALA A 4 -21.65 0.40 -8.56
N MET A 5 -20.57 0.57 -7.80
CA MET A 5 -20.75 1.17 -6.47
C MET A 5 -20.84 2.69 -6.69
N PRO A 6 -21.87 3.38 -6.13
CA PRO A 6 -21.92 4.83 -6.17
C PRO A 6 -20.64 5.40 -5.54
N SER A 7 -20.29 6.66 -5.80
CA SER A 7 -19.05 7.31 -5.34
C SER A 7 -18.71 7.13 -3.84
N LEU A 8 -19.70 6.81 -3.00
CA LEU A 8 -19.53 6.42 -1.60
C LEU A 8 -18.74 5.11 -1.39
N GLY A 9 -18.79 4.16 -2.32
CA GLY A 9 -18.18 2.82 -2.15
C GLY A 9 -16.65 2.84 -2.13
N TRP A 10 -16.02 3.55 -3.08
CA TRP A 10 -14.56 3.62 -3.12
C TRP A 10 -13.99 4.49 -2.00
N ILE A 11 -14.72 5.54 -1.58
CA ILE A 11 -14.32 6.38 -0.44
C ILE A 11 -14.36 5.56 0.84
N ALA A 12 -15.45 4.81 1.09
CA ALA A 12 -15.57 3.97 2.27
C ALA A 12 -14.46 2.89 2.32
N LEU A 13 -14.19 2.22 1.20
CA LEU A 13 -13.09 1.27 1.08
C LEU A 13 -11.71 1.94 1.29
N GLY A 14 -11.53 3.16 0.79
CA GLY A 14 -10.32 3.96 0.98
C GLY A 14 -10.12 4.37 2.44
N LEU A 15 -11.17 4.77 3.15
CA LEU A 15 -11.12 5.08 4.58
C LEU A 15 -10.81 3.83 5.40
N LEU A 16 -11.39 2.68 5.04
CA LEU A 16 -11.05 1.40 5.67
C LEU A 16 -9.57 1.05 5.43
N ALA A 17 -9.06 1.26 4.22
CA ALA A 17 -7.64 1.08 3.91
C ALA A 17 -6.74 2.04 4.70
N ALA A 18 -7.16 3.29 4.90
CA ALA A 18 -6.43 4.26 5.71
C ALA A 18 -6.39 3.85 7.19
N LEU A 19 -7.51 3.40 7.75
CA LEU A 19 -7.58 2.86 9.11
C LEU A 19 -6.69 1.62 9.27
N GLY A 20 -6.75 0.69 8.32
CA GLY A 20 -5.88 -0.49 8.29
C GLY A 20 -4.40 -0.10 8.23
N GLY A 21 -4.04 0.85 7.37
CA GLY A 21 -2.66 1.36 7.24
C GLY A 21 -2.15 2.06 8.50
N ALA A 22 -3.02 2.79 9.21
CA ALA A 22 -2.70 3.37 10.52
C ALA A 22 -2.42 2.26 11.54
N GLY A 23 -3.26 1.22 11.59
CA GLY A 23 -3.04 0.04 12.43
C GLY A 23 -1.72 -0.68 12.11
N VAL A 24 -1.43 -0.91 10.82
CA VAL A 24 -0.16 -1.51 10.36
C VAL A 24 1.04 -0.73 10.88
N THR A 25 0.95 0.60 10.89
CA THR A 25 2.02 1.48 11.37
C THR A 25 2.21 1.38 12.88
N VAL A 26 1.12 1.53 13.65
CA VAL A 26 1.18 1.53 15.12
C VAL A 26 1.58 0.16 15.65
N PHE A 27 0.87 -0.91 15.25
CA PHE A 27 1.20 -2.27 15.68
C PHE A 27 2.55 -2.72 15.13
N GLY A 28 2.92 -2.25 13.93
CA GLY A 28 4.22 -2.53 13.35
C GLY A 28 5.36 -1.92 14.15
N LYS A 29 5.25 -0.67 14.61
CA LYS A 29 6.25 -0.03 15.48
C LYS A 29 6.36 -0.77 16.82
N LEU A 30 5.23 -1.08 17.46
CA LEU A 30 5.20 -1.82 18.73
C LEU A 30 5.81 -3.23 18.59
N GLY A 31 5.52 -3.92 17.49
CA GLY A 31 6.04 -5.27 17.23
C GLY A 31 7.52 -5.33 16.82
N LEU A 32 8.22 -4.20 16.75
CA LEU A 32 9.66 -4.14 16.44
C LEU A 32 10.55 -4.05 17.69
N GLU A 33 9.97 -3.93 18.88
CA GLU A 33 10.73 -3.87 20.14
C GLU A 33 11.52 -5.17 20.36
N GLY A 34 12.85 -5.07 20.30
CA GLY A 34 13.75 -6.22 20.45
C GLY A 34 13.80 -7.17 19.25
N VAL A 35 13.10 -6.88 18.15
CA VAL A 35 13.00 -7.76 16.97
C VAL A 35 13.70 -7.15 15.76
N ASN A 36 14.34 -7.99 14.94
CA ASN A 36 14.90 -7.55 13.67
C ASN A 36 13.77 -7.15 12.67
N PRO A 37 13.80 -5.94 12.06
CA PRO A 37 12.77 -5.49 11.13
C PRO A 37 12.53 -6.39 9.94
N THR A 38 13.58 -6.99 9.39
CA THR A 38 13.49 -7.92 8.27
C THR A 38 12.74 -9.18 8.70
N LEU A 39 13.07 -9.74 9.87
CA LEU A 39 12.37 -10.90 10.42
C LEU A 39 10.90 -10.61 10.70
N ALA A 40 10.60 -9.49 11.38
CA ALA A 40 9.23 -9.08 11.66
C ALA A 40 8.42 -8.87 10.36
N THR A 41 9.04 -8.29 9.34
CA THR A 41 8.40 -8.04 8.04
C THR A 41 8.18 -9.33 7.24
N ALA A 42 9.12 -10.28 7.29
CA ALA A 42 8.93 -11.60 6.70
C ALA A 42 7.76 -12.36 7.34
N LEU A 43 7.66 -12.35 8.68
CA LEU A 43 6.55 -12.98 9.37
C LEU A 43 5.20 -12.31 9.03
N ARG A 44 5.19 -10.98 8.94
CA ARG A 44 4.01 -10.22 8.49
C ARG A 44 3.57 -10.62 7.08
N ALA A 45 4.51 -10.84 6.17
CA ALA A 45 4.21 -11.29 4.82
C ALA A 45 3.55 -12.67 4.80
N VAL A 46 4.02 -13.61 5.64
CA VAL A 46 3.38 -14.93 5.81
C VAL A 46 1.95 -14.79 6.32
N ILE A 47 1.74 -13.98 7.38
CA ILE A 47 0.40 -13.74 7.93
C ILE A 47 -0.53 -13.14 6.87
N MET A 48 -0.06 -12.13 6.12
CA MET A 48 -0.83 -11.53 5.04
C MET A 48 -1.17 -12.53 3.94
N ALA A 49 -0.21 -13.37 3.54
CA ALA A 49 -0.43 -14.40 2.53
C ALA A 49 -1.52 -15.39 2.97
N LEU A 50 -1.47 -15.85 4.24
CA LEU A 50 -2.50 -16.75 4.79
C LEU A 50 -3.88 -16.10 4.80
N VAL A 51 -3.99 -14.84 5.22
CA VAL A 51 -5.27 -14.10 5.22
C VAL A 51 -5.80 -13.92 3.80
N MET A 52 -4.96 -13.48 2.86
CA MET A 52 -5.34 -13.29 1.46
C MET A 52 -5.79 -14.61 0.81
N LEU A 53 -5.05 -15.69 1.03
CA LEU A 53 -5.43 -17.02 0.54
C LEU A 53 -6.73 -17.51 1.17
N GLY A 54 -6.93 -17.32 2.48
CA GLY A 54 -8.16 -17.68 3.16
C GLY A 54 -9.39 -16.97 2.57
N VAL A 55 -9.27 -15.66 2.31
CA VAL A 55 -10.34 -14.89 1.65
C VAL A 55 -10.56 -15.36 0.21
N ALA A 56 -9.50 -15.60 -0.55
CA ALA A 56 -9.61 -16.07 -1.94
C ALA A 56 -10.23 -17.48 -2.04
N LEU A 57 -9.96 -18.35 -1.06
CA LEU A 57 -10.61 -19.65 -0.91
C LEU A 57 -12.09 -19.49 -0.56
N GLY A 58 -12.40 -18.69 0.47
CA GLY A 58 -13.77 -18.48 0.94
C GLY A 58 -14.69 -17.80 -0.08
N THR A 59 -14.12 -17.00 -0.98
CA THR A 59 -14.84 -16.35 -2.09
C THR A 59 -14.86 -17.16 -3.38
N GLY A 60 -14.23 -18.35 -3.40
CA GLY A 60 -14.18 -19.23 -4.57
C GLY A 60 -13.32 -18.72 -5.73
N GLN A 61 -12.52 -17.67 -5.52
CA GLN A 61 -11.71 -17.01 -6.56
C GLN A 61 -10.48 -17.81 -6.98
N LEU A 62 -10.03 -18.75 -6.15
CA LEU A 62 -8.92 -19.65 -6.48
C LEU A 62 -9.33 -20.77 -7.45
N GLY A 63 -10.61 -21.14 -7.49
CA GLY A 63 -11.11 -22.23 -8.33
C GLY A 63 -10.83 -22.03 -9.83
N PRO A 64 -11.15 -20.87 -10.43
CA PRO A 64 -10.87 -20.63 -11.84
C PRO A 64 -9.39 -20.80 -12.23
N LEU A 65 -8.46 -20.36 -11.38
CA LEU A 65 -7.03 -20.51 -11.59
C LEU A 65 -6.56 -21.96 -11.38
N LEU A 66 -7.01 -22.62 -10.32
CA LEU A 66 -6.58 -24.00 -9.98
C LEU A 66 -7.14 -25.06 -10.93
N PHE A 67 -8.38 -24.88 -11.41
CA PHE A 67 -9.05 -25.81 -12.32
C PHE A 67 -8.83 -25.46 -13.81
N GLY A 68 -7.87 -24.59 -14.11
CA GLY A 68 -7.49 -24.24 -15.49
C GLY A 68 -8.55 -23.49 -16.30
N LYS A 69 -9.53 -22.86 -15.64
CA LYS A 69 -10.61 -22.08 -16.28
C LYS A 69 -10.23 -20.61 -16.48
N ALA A 70 -9.15 -20.15 -15.86
CA ALA A 70 -8.60 -18.82 -16.00
C ALA A 70 -7.07 -18.89 -16.12
N HIS A 71 -6.53 -18.16 -17.10
CA HIS A 71 -5.08 -18.01 -17.28
C HIS A 71 -4.68 -16.56 -17.09
N LEU A 72 -3.65 -16.33 -16.29
CA LEU A 72 -2.99 -15.04 -16.23
C LEU A 72 -2.15 -14.85 -17.49
N THR A 73 -2.33 -13.73 -18.16
CA THR A 73 -1.47 -13.36 -19.30
C THR A 73 -0.04 -13.12 -18.82
N GLY A 74 0.95 -13.28 -19.71
CA GLY A 74 2.36 -12.98 -19.36
C GLY A 74 2.55 -11.54 -18.87
N ARG A 75 1.76 -10.60 -19.41
CA ARG A 75 1.73 -9.20 -18.94
C ARG A 75 1.19 -9.09 -17.51
N ALA A 76 0.12 -9.80 -17.18
CA ALA A 76 -0.42 -9.81 -15.82
C ALA A 76 0.60 -10.34 -14.82
N TRP A 77 1.27 -11.45 -15.15
CA TRP A 77 2.36 -12.00 -14.34
C TRP A 77 3.47 -10.98 -14.08
N LEU A 78 3.97 -10.33 -15.13
CA LEU A 78 5.01 -9.32 -15.01
C LEU A 78 4.62 -8.19 -14.03
N PHE A 79 3.44 -7.59 -14.20
CA PHE A 79 3.01 -6.48 -13.35
C PHE A 79 2.70 -6.92 -11.92
N ILE A 80 2.13 -8.13 -11.72
CA ILE A 80 1.91 -8.69 -10.37
C ILE A 80 3.24 -8.91 -9.65
N THR A 81 4.23 -9.49 -10.34
CA THR A 81 5.57 -9.70 -9.78
C THR A 81 6.26 -8.38 -9.45
N LEU A 82 6.25 -7.41 -10.37
CA LEU A 82 6.84 -6.08 -10.14
C LEU A 82 6.15 -5.34 -8.98
N ALA A 83 4.82 -5.42 -8.88
CA ALA A 83 4.08 -4.85 -7.76
C ALA A 83 4.45 -5.52 -6.43
N GLY A 84 4.54 -6.85 -6.41
CA GLY A 84 4.95 -7.60 -5.22
C GLY A 84 6.37 -7.26 -4.77
N LEU A 85 7.32 -7.19 -5.70
CA LEU A 85 8.71 -6.80 -5.40
C LEU A 85 8.78 -5.36 -4.88
N SER A 86 8.07 -4.43 -5.52
CA SER A 86 8.02 -3.03 -5.09
C SER A 86 7.45 -2.90 -3.67
N GLY A 87 6.37 -3.63 -3.37
CA GLY A 87 5.76 -3.68 -2.05
C GLY A 87 6.72 -4.24 -0.99
N ALA A 88 7.42 -5.33 -1.31
CA ALA A 88 8.38 -5.94 -0.39
C ALA A 88 9.55 -4.99 -0.07
N THR A 89 10.14 -4.36 -1.09
CA THR A 89 11.23 -3.38 -0.91
C THR A 89 10.76 -2.18 -0.10
N SER A 90 9.59 -1.64 -0.42
CA SER A 90 9.00 -0.51 0.30
C SER A 90 8.77 -0.84 1.78
N TRP A 91 8.22 -2.03 2.08
CA TRP A 91 7.93 -2.43 3.45
C TRP A 91 9.20 -2.69 4.26
N LEU A 92 10.20 -3.35 3.68
CA LEU A 92 11.49 -3.56 4.35
C LEU A 92 12.13 -2.22 4.75
N ALA A 93 12.16 -1.25 3.84
CA ALA A 93 12.66 0.09 4.14
C ALA A 93 11.79 0.83 5.17
N TYR A 94 10.46 0.77 5.02
CA TYR A 94 9.51 1.44 5.91
C TYR A 94 9.64 0.94 7.36
N PHE A 95 9.67 -0.36 7.59
CA PHE A 95 9.78 -0.91 8.95
C PHE A 95 11.19 -0.76 9.53
N ALA A 96 12.23 -0.74 8.70
CA ALA A 96 13.56 -0.36 9.16
C ALA A 96 13.59 1.10 9.63
N ALA A 97 12.98 2.02 8.87
CA ALA A 97 12.86 3.43 9.27
C ALA A 97 11.98 3.59 10.51
N LEU A 98 10.84 2.89 10.59
CA LEU A 98 9.98 2.90 11.77
C LEU A 98 10.73 2.43 13.01
N ARG A 99 11.67 1.48 12.91
CA ARG A 99 12.43 1.06 14.10
C ARG A 99 13.23 2.21 14.72
N VAL A 100 13.85 3.05 13.89
CA VAL A 100 14.81 4.08 14.33
C VAL A 100 14.26 5.51 14.37
N GLY A 101 13.11 5.76 13.72
CA GLY A 101 12.52 7.09 13.59
C GLY A 101 11.21 7.29 14.36
N PRO A 102 10.72 8.54 14.43
CA PRO A 102 9.42 8.86 15.00
C PRO A 102 8.29 8.29 14.15
N THR A 103 7.28 7.69 14.80
CA THR A 103 6.19 6.98 14.11
C THR A 103 5.43 7.88 13.13
N ALA A 104 5.06 9.10 13.56
CA ALA A 104 4.30 10.04 12.74
C ALA A 104 5.12 10.56 11.55
N GLY A 105 6.39 10.94 11.77
CA GLY A 105 7.26 11.45 10.71
C GLY A 105 7.59 10.39 9.65
N VAL A 106 7.86 9.15 10.06
CA VAL A 106 8.10 8.04 9.13
C VAL A 106 6.82 7.70 8.34
N ALA A 107 5.66 7.67 9.00
CA ALA A 107 4.38 7.46 8.34
C ALA A 107 4.04 8.59 7.35
N ALA A 108 4.40 9.84 7.66
CA ALA A 108 4.22 10.97 6.74
C ALA A 108 5.12 10.83 5.50
N LEU A 109 6.40 10.48 5.67
CA LEU A 109 7.31 10.24 4.55
C LEU A 109 6.83 9.13 3.62
N ASP A 110 6.24 8.05 4.15
CA ASP A 110 5.62 6.98 3.34
C ASP A 110 4.50 7.52 2.43
N ARG A 111 3.78 8.57 2.84
CA ARG A 111 2.75 9.21 2.03
C ARG A 111 3.29 10.03 0.85
N LEU A 112 4.60 10.26 0.75
CA LEU A 112 5.20 10.77 -0.50
C LEU A 112 4.93 9.84 -1.70
N SER A 113 4.65 8.56 -1.44
CA SER A 113 4.14 7.64 -2.47
C SER A 113 2.94 8.21 -3.23
N LEU A 114 2.06 8.98 -2.59
CA LEU A 114 0.93 9.64 -3.26
C LEU A 114 1.39 10.69 -4.28
N ALA A 115 2.45 11.44 -3.98
CA ALA A 115 3.02 12.40 -4.93
C ALA A 115 3.64 11.69 -6.13
N PHE A 116 4.37 10.59 -5.89
CA PHE A 116 4.89 9.76 -6.98
C PHE A 116 3.80 9.09 -7.81
N ILE A 117 2.74 8.57 -7.17
CA ILE A 117 1.58 7.98 -7.86
C ILE A 117 0.91 9.05 -8.74
N PHE A 118 0.68 10.25 -8.21
CA PHE A 118 0.09 11.35 -8.97
C PHE A 118 0.96 11.75 -10.18
N LEU A 119 2.28 11.82 -9.99
CA LEU A 119 3.22 12.11 -11.08
C LEU A 119 3.23 10.99 -12.12
N PHE A 120 3.29 9.72 -11.70
CA PHE A 120 3.30 8.58 -12.62
C PHE A 120 1.96 8.38 -13.30
N SER A 121 0.84 8.72 -12.66
CA SER A 121 -0.46 8.67 -13.33
C SER A 121 -0.60 9.75 -14.41
N ALA A 122 -0.03 10.93 -14.17
CA ALA A 122 0.09 11.96 -15.21
C ALA A 122 0.96 11.52 -16.39
N LEU A 123 2.15 10.98 -16.10
CA LEU A 123 3.18 10.71 -17.12
C LEU A 123 3.01 9.35 -17.83
N ALA A 124 2.83 8.28 -17.07
CA ALA A 124 2.80 6.91 -17.58
C ALA A 124 1.39 6.43 -17.92
N LEU A 125 0.38 6.80 -17.12
CA LEU A 125 -1.02 6.43 -17.36
C LEU A 125 -1.77 7.46 -18.22
N ARG A 126 -1.19 8.64 -18.44
CA ARG A 126 -1.78 9.77 -19.19
C ARG A 126 -3.14 10.21 -18.65
N GLU A 127 -3.33 10.10 -17.35
CA GLU A 127 -4.54 10.58 -16.68
C GLU A 127 -4.50 12.11 -16.58
N PRO A 128 -5.55 12.84 -17.03
CA PRO A 128 -5.56 14.29 -16.96
C PRO A 128 -5.78 14.75 -15.51
N HIS A 129 -4.87 15.59 -15.02
CA HIS A 129 -5.00 16.21 -13.71
C HIS A 129 -5.27 17.71 -13.83
N GLY A 130 -6.34 18.17 -13.20
CA GLY A 130 -6.64 19.59 -13.09
C GLY A 130 -5.76 20.31 -12.07
N TRP A 131 -5.81 21.65 -12.06
CA TRP A 131 -5.03 22.49 -11.13
C TRP A 131 -5.23 22.15 -9.65
N ARG A 132 -6.43 21.66 -9.28
CA ARG A 132 -6.75 21.22 -7.90
C ARG A 132 -5.91 20.02 -7.46
N GLY A 133 -5.63 19.09 -8.38
CA GLY A 133 -4.79 17.93 -8.09
C GLY A 133 -3.35 18.35 -7.82
N TRP A 134 -2.80 19.25 -8.65
CA TRP A 134 -1.47 19.81 -8.46
C TRP A 134 -1.33 20.59 -7.15
N LEU A 135 -2.32 21.43 -6.83
CA LEU A 135 -2.35 22.13 -5.54
C LEU A 135 -2.38 21.13 -4.37
N GLY A 136 -3.20 20.08 -4.47
CA GLY A 136 -3.25 19.01 -3.48
C GLY A 136 -1.90 18.32 -3.29
N ALA A 137 -1.17 18.05 -4.38
CA ALA A 137 0.17 17.47 -4.31
C ALA A 137 1.16 18.41 -3.60
N VAL A 138 1.13 19.72 -3.87
CA VAL A 138 1.99 20.70 -3.17
C VAL A 138 1.66 20.77 -1.67
N VAL A 139 0.37 20.81 -1.31
CA VAL A 139 -0.07 20.83 0.09
C VAL A 139 0.34 19.53 0.81
N LEU A 140 0.23 18.38 0.14
CA LEU A 140 0.70 17.10 0.66
C LEU A 140 2.20 17.15 0.96
N LEU A 141 3.03 17.61 0.00
CA LEU A 141 4.48 17.71 0.19
C LEU A 141 4.84 18.62 1.38
N ALA A 142 4.17 19.76 1.51
CA ALA A 142 4.35 20.67 2.63
C ALA A 142 3.95 20.00 3.97
N GLY A 143 2.81 19.32 4.02
CA GLY A 143 2.36 18.60 5.21
C GLY A 143 3.33 17.48 5.63
N VAL A 144 3.82 16.71 4.66
CA VAL A 144 4.84 15.68 4.92
C VAL A 144 6.12 16.29 5.49
N TYR A 145 6.61 17.38 4.89
CA TYR A 145 7.80 18.07 5.38
C TYR A 145 7.63 18.53 6.83
N LEU A 146 6.50 19.16 7.17
CA LEU A 146 6.23 19.63 8.52
C LEU A 146 6.20 18.47 9.54
N MET A 147 5.52 17.36 9.22
CA MET A 147 5.46 16.19 10.11
C MET A 147 6.80 15.45 10.24
N ALA A 148 7.61 15.44 9.19
CA ALA A 148 8.94 14.82 9.22
C ALA A 148 9.98 15.71 9.93
N ALA A 149 9.77 17.03 9.95
CA ALA A 149 10.62 18.00 10.64
C ALA A 149 10.30 18.13 12.14
N ASP A 150 9.12 17.67 12.57
CA ASP A 150 8.72 17.62 13.97
C ASP A 150 9.60 16.61 14.74
N ARG A 151 10.29 17.08 15.79
CA ARG A 151 11.33 16.33 16.51
C ARG A 151 10.81 15.71 17.80
#